data_AF-A0A0R3JZJ3-F1
#
_entry.id   AF-A0A0R3JZJ3-F1
#
_cell.length_a   1.000
_cell.length_b   1.000
_cell.length_c   1.000
_cell.angle_alpha   90.00
_cell.angle_beta   90.00
_cell.angle_gamma   90.00
#
_symmetry.space_group_name_H-M   'P 1'
#
loop_
_entity.id
_entity.type
_entity.pdbx_description
1 polymer ?
#
loop_
_entity_poly.entity_id
_entity_poly.type
_entity_poly.pdbx_seq_one_letter_code
_entity_poly.pdbx_strand_id
1 'polypeptide(L)'
;MKNIINKRFLIQGIIGVTLYVLISMFHLSLIYILIAGSMIGVVFGKAFCRWICPIGFIMELMFKESEDRRKQQMYMYYKAGCPIAWISGFLNKYSIFKIKKDTNTCISCGKCDRVCYITSLNPDFSLYKDEKMDPAKNYKCSKCLECVKECPVNSLKVGI
;
A
#
# COMPACT_ATOMS: atom_id res chain seq x y z
N MET A 1 -14.17 -0.64 5.40
CA MET A 1 -12.79 -0.86 4.90
C MET A 1 -11.94 -1.81 5.74
N LYS A 2 -12.05 -1.84 7.08
CA LYS A 2 -11.23 -2.74 7.93
C LYS A 2 -11.31 -4.23 7.53
N ASN A 3 -12.51 -4.73 7.20
CA ASN A 3 -12.70 -6.13 6.74
C ASN A 3 -11.97 -6.45 5.42
N ILE A 4 -11.90 -5.50 4.49
CA ILE A 4 -11.22 -5.68 3.19
C ILE A 4 -9.70 -5.77 3.39
N ILE A 5 -9.14 -4.93 4.28
CA ILE A 5 -7.70 -4.92 4.58
C ILE A 5 -7.28 -6.23 5.26
N ASN A 6 -8.09 -6.77 6.18
CA ASN A 6 -7.77 -8.03 6.86
C ASN A 6 -7.86 -9.24 5.91
N LYS A 7 -8.83 -9.26 4.99
CA LYS A 7 -8.98 -10.35 4.01
C LYS A 7 -8.14 -10.17 2.76
N ARG A 8 -7.24 -9.17 2.70
CA ARG A 8 -6.44 -8.85 1.50
C ARG A 8 -5.69 -10.05 0.94
N PHE A 9 -5.13 -10.90 1.82
CA PHE A 9 -4.37 -12.09 1.42
C PHE A 9 -5.25 -13.13 0.71
N LEU A 10 -6.45 -13.37 1.25
CA LEU A 10 -7.42 -14.27 0.62
C LEU A 10 -7.91 -13.71 -0.72
N ILE A 11 -8.19 -12.41 -0.78
CA ILE A 11 -8.66 -11.76 -2.01
C ILE A 11 -7.60 -11.84 -3.12
N GLN A 12 -6.33 -11.55 -2.81
CA GLN A 12 -5.22 -11.64 -3.76
C GLN A 12 -4.99 -13.08 -4.22
N GLY A 13 -5.08 -14.05 -3.31
CA GLY A 13 -4.97 -15.47 -3.65
C GLY A 13 -6.08 -15.92 -4.61
N ILE A 14 -7.34 -15.56 -4.33
CA ILE A 14 -8.48 -15.91 -5.19
C ILE A 14 -8.34 -15.24 -6.56
N ILE A 15 -8.00 -13.95 -6.63
CA ILE A 15 -7.80 -13.24 -7.91
C ILE A 15 -6.67 -13.90 -8.73
N GLY A 16 -5.57 -14.27 -8.09
CA GLY A 16 -4.45 -14.95 -8.75
C GLY A 16 -4.84 -16.31 -9.33
N VAL A 17 -5.56 -17.14 -8.55
CA VAL A 17 -6.03 -18.46 -9.00
C VAL A 17 -7.02 -18.31 -10.15
N THR A 18 -7.99 -17.39 -10.05
CA THR A 18 -8.97 -17.15 -11.12
C THR A 18 -8.30 -16.67 -12.41
N LEU A 19 -7.35 -15.73 -12.32
CA LEU A 19 -6.57 -15.28 -13.48
C LEU A 19 -5.78 -16.44 -14.10
N TYR A 20 -5.14 -17.28 -13.30
CA TYR A 20 -4.40 -18.44 -13.78
C TYR A 20 -5.29 -19.43 -14.54
N VAL A 21 -6.45 -19.77 -13.97
CA VAL A 21 -7.43 -20.67 -14.62
C VAL A 21 -7.93 -20.08 -15.93
N LEU A 22 -8.25 -18.78 -15.97
CA LEU A 22 -8.67 -18.09 -17.20
C LEU A 22 -7.57 -18.11 -18.27
N ILE A 23 -6.31 -17.87 -17.91
CA ILE A 23 -5.18 -17.94 -18.83
C ILE A 23 -5.01 -19.35 -19.39
N SER A 24 -5.15 -20.36 -18.53
CA SER A 24 -5.04 -21.78 -18.93
C SER A 24 -6.17 -22.22 -19.86
N MET A 25 -7.37 -21.65 -19.73
CA MET A 25 -8.53 -22.00 -20.57
C MET A 25 -8.58 -21.24 -21.90
N PHE A 26 -8.10 -19.98 -21.94
CA PHE A 26 -8.30 -19.10 -23.10
C PHE A 26 -7.04 -18.82 -23.94
N HIS A 27 -5.88 -19.44 -23.62
CA HIS A 27 -4.59 -19.16 -24.30
C HIS A 27 -4.31 -17.64 -24.45
N LEU A 28 -4.68 -16.85 -23.45
CA LEU A 28 -4.51 -15.40 -23.48
C LEU A 28 -3.02 -15.05 -23.55
N SER A 29 -2.65 -14.27 -24.57
CA SER A 29 -1.28 -13.82 -24.79
C SER A 29 -0.82 -12.91 -23.64
N LEU A 30 0.40 -13.15 -23.15
CA LEU A 30 1.03 -12.41 -22.03
C LEU A 30 1.01 -10.87 -22.20
N ILE A 31 0.98 -10.40 -23.45
CA ILE A 31 0.91 -8.98 -23.82
C ILE A 31 -0.35 -8.29 -23.31
N TYR A 32 -1.52 -8.94 -23.36
CA TYR A 32 -2.78 -8.32 -22.92
C TYR A 32 -2.80 -8.09 -21.42
N ILE A 33 -2.22 -9.01 -20.65
CA ILE A 33 -2.10 -8.93 -19.19
C ILE A 33 -1.16 -7.77 -18.81
N LEU A 34 -0.03 -7.64 -19.52
CA LEU A 34 0.93 -6.57 -19.28
C LEU A 34 0.34 -5.18 -19.57
N ILE A 35 -0.40 -5.03 -20.69
CA ILE A 35 -1.04 -3.77 -21.05
C ILE A 35 -2.13 -3.40 -20.04
N ALA A 36 -3.01 -4.35 -19.71
CA ALA A 36 -4.07 -4.11 -18.73
C ALA A 36 -3.49 -3.77 -17.34
N GLY A 37 -2.48 -4.51 -16.89
CA GLY A 37 -1.79 -4.25 -15.62
C GLY A 37 -1.09 -2.89 -15.58
N SER A 38 -0.47 -2.48 -16.69
CA SER A 38 0.15 -1.16 -16.82
C SER A 38 -0.88 -0.02 -16.76
N MET A 39 -1.99 -0.14 -17.51
CA MET A 39 -3.07 0.84 -17.51
C MET A 39 -3.70 1.01 -16.11
N ILE A 40 -3.99 -0.10 -15.43
CA ILE A 40 -4.52 -0.07 -14.06
C ILE A 40 -3.48 0.51 -13.08
N GLY A 41 -2.20 0.16 -13.25
CA GLY A 41 -1.10 0.68 -12.43
C GLY A 41 -0.96 2.20 -12.53
N VAL A 42 -1.17 2.79 -13.70
CA VAL A 42 -1.14 4.25 -13.91
C VAL A 42 -2.32 4.93 -13.18
N VAL A 43 -3.52 4.34 -13.25
CA VAL A 43 -4.74 4.92 -12.62
C VAL A 43 -4.71 4.80 -11.10
N PHE A 44 -4.36 3.62 -10.57
CA PHE A 44 -4.41 3.34 -9.13
C PHE A 44 -3.10 3.70 -8.41
N GLY A 45 -2.01 3.98 -9.15
CA GLY A 45 -0.72 4.38 -8.62
C GLY A 45 -0.14 3.35 -7.64
N LYS A 46 0.43 3.81 -6.52
CA LYS A 46 1.10 2.95 -5.53
C LYS A 46 0.18 1.99 -4.78
N ALA A 47 -1.13 2.26 -4.75
CA ALA A 47 -2.10 1.32 -4.20
C ALA A 47 -2.09 0.01 -5.01
N PHE A 48 -1.88 0.06 -6.32
CA PHE A 48 -1.79 -1.13 -7.17
C PHE A 48 -0.65 -2.07 -6.75
N CYS A 49 0.55 -1.54 -6.51
CA CYS A 49 1.71 -2.34 -6.11
C CYS A 49 1.50 -3.12 -4.81
N ARG A 50 0.63 -2.62 -3.92
CA ARG A 50 0.34 -3.25 -2.62
C ARG A 50 -0.85 -4.21 -2.71
N TRP A 51 -1.87 -3.87 -3.49
CA TRP A 51 -3.16 -4.55 -3.49
C TRP A 51 -3.38 -5.51 -4.67
N ILE A 52 -2.67 -5.34 -5.79
CA ILE A 52 -2.86 -6.16 -6.98
C ILE A 52 -1.57 -6.85 -7.43
N CYS A 53 -0.40 -6.24 -7.24
CA CYS A 53 0.85 -6.82 -7.71
C CYS A 53 1.23 -8.11 -6.94
N PRO A 54 1.44 -9.25 -7.63
CA PRO A 54 1.77 -10.53 -7.00
C PRO A 54 3.16 -10.55 -6.36
N ILE A 55 4.12 -9.79 -6.89
CA ILE A 55 5.47 -9.68 -6.31
C ILE A 55 5.41 -9.09 -4.90
N GLY A 56 4.58 -8.06 -4.69
CA GLY A 56 4.41 -7.44 -3.37
C GLY A 56 3.81 -8.40 -2.34
N PHE A 57 2.91 -9.28 -2.79
CA PHE A 57 2.32 -10.34 -1.96
C PHE A 57 3.34 -11.40 -1.56
N ILE A 58 4.14 -11.89 -2.51
CA ILE A 58 5.18 -12.90 -2.25
C ILE A 58 6.20 -12.38 -1.23
N MET A 59 6.65 -11.13 -1.40
CA MET A 59 7.58 -10.50 -0.46
C MET A 59 6.98 -10.41 0.96
N GLU A 60 5.70 -10.09 1.11
CA GLU A 60 5.08 -10.02 2.44
C GLU A 60 4.89 -11.40 3.07
N LEU A 61 4.66 -12.45 2.27
CA LEU A 61 4.56 -13.82 2.75
C LEU A 61 5.90 -14.32 3.30
N MET A 62 7.00 -14.05 2.60
CA MET A 62 8.34 -14.51 2.98
C MET A 62 8.83 -13.94 4.32
N PHE A 63 8.43 -12.72 4.67
CA PHE A 63 8.98 -11.99 5.81
C PHE A 63 7.96 -11.76 6.94
N LYS A 64 6.93 -12.61 7.00
CA LYS A 64 5.90 -12.59 8.05
C LYS A 64 6.47 -12.82 9.46
N GLU A 65 7.69 -13.36 9.58
CA GLU A 65 8.27 -13.83 10.84
C GLU A 65 8.87 -12.73 11.74
N SER A 66 9.28 -11.57 11.20
CA SER A 66 9.68 -10.45 12.06
C SER A 66 9.17 -9.11 11.56
N GLU A 67 8.40 -8.44 12.42
CA GLU A 67 7.69 -7.20 12.10
C GLU A 67 8.67 -6.09 11.67
N ASP A 68 9.84 -6.01 12.30
CA ASP A 68 10.85 -5.00 12.01
C ASP A 68 11.51 -5.21 10.63
N ARG A 69 11.84 -6.46 10.27
CA ARG A 69 12.38 -6.76 8.92
C ARG A 69 11.34 -6.46 7.85
N ARG A 70 10.07 -6.79 8.10
CA ARG A 70 8.96 -6.44 7.19
C ARG A 70 8.90 -4.93 6.96
N LYS A 71 8.97 -4.12 8.02
CA LYS A 71 8.98 -2.65 7.91
C LYS A 71 10.18 -2.15 7.10
N GLN A 72 11.39 -2.65 7.37
CA GLN A 72 12.62 -2.30 6.65
C GLN A 72 12.55 -2.65 5.16
N GLN A 73 12.05 -3.84 4.82
CA GLN A 73 11.95 -4.28 3.44
C GLN A 73 10.88 -3.51 2.68
N MET A 74 9.73 -3.23 3.30
CA MET A 74 8.74 -2.34 2.70
C MET A 74 9.38 -0.97 2.41
N TYR A 75 10.12 -0.42 3.36
CA TYR A 75 10.82 0.85 3.15
C TYR A 75 11.80 0.79 1.98
N MET A 76 12.66 -0.23 1.92
CA MET A 76 13.62 -0.40 0.83
C MET A 76 12.94 -0.67 -0.52
N TYR A 77 11.89 -1.48 -0.56
CA TYR A 77 11.14 -1.77 -1.77
C TYR A 77 10.45 -0.52 -2.33
N TYR A 78 9.84 0.32 -1.48
CA TYR A 78 9.21 1.56 -1.96
C TYR A 78 10.17 2.75 -2.11
N LYS A 79 11.42 2.62 -1.62
CA LYS A 79 12.53 3.56 -1.83
C LYS A 79 13.33 3.23 -3.10
N ALA A 80 13.71 1.97 -3.28
CA ALA A 80 14.66 1.50 -4.28
C ALA A 80 14.10 0.41 -5.23
N GLY A 81 12.85 -0.01 -5.04
CA GLY A 81 12.27 -1.09 -5.84
C GLY A 81 11.88 -0.69 -7.26
N CYS A 82 11.59 -1.73 -8.05
CA CYS A 82 11.13 -1.82 -9.44
C CYS A 82 10.88 -0.48 -10.19
N PRO A 83 11.37 -0.30 -11.44
CA PRO A 83 11.10 0.89 -12.26
C PRO A 83 9.61 1.32 -12.30
N ILE A 84 8.69 0.35 -12.24
CA ILE A 84 7.23 0.57 -12.19
C ILE A 84 6.81 1.32 -10.89
N ALA A 85 7.45 1.03 -9.76
CA ALA A 85 7.21 1.70 -8.48
C ALA A 85 7.73 3.15 -8.46
N TRP A 86 8.75 3.45 -9.26
CA TRP A 86 9.26 4.81 -9.48
C TRP A 86 8.35 5.63 -10.39
N ILE A 87 7.95 5.07 -11.53
CA ILE A 87 7.02 5.72 -12.47
C ILE A 87 5.67 5.99 -11.79
N SER A 88 5.12 5.01 -11.06
CA SER A 88 3.89 5.20 -10.26
C SER A 88 4.09 6.10 -9.04
N GLY A 89 5.32 6.27 -8.55
CA GLY A 89 5.67 7.18 -7.46
C GLY A 89 5.58 8.65 -7.86
N PHE A 90 5.94 8.97 -9.10
CA PHE A 90 5.71 10.30 -9.67
C PHE A 90 4.22 10.61 -9.81
N LEU A 91 3.42 9.60 -10.15
CA LEU A 91 1.95 9.68 -10.22
C LEU A 91 1.26 9.65 -8.83
N ASN A 92 2.00 9.47 -7.73
CA ASN A 92 1.44 9.43 -6.37
C ASN A 92 0.75 10.76 -5.98
N LYS A 93 1.12 11.88 -6.62
CA LYS A 93 0.43 13.18 -6.48
C LYS A 93 -1.02 13.14 -6.99
N TYR A 94 -1.27 12.31 -8.01
CA TYR A 94 -2.56 12.12 -8.67
C TYR A 94 -3.29 10.85 -8.23
N SER A 95 -2.68 10.01 -7.38
CA SER A 95 -3.35 8.81 -6.85
C SER A 95 -4.63 9.22 -6.13
N ILE A 96 -5.73 8.57 -6.52
CA ILE A 96 -7.07 8.75 -5.97
C ILE A 96 -7.06 8.48 -4.46
N PHE A 97 -6.26 7.51 -3.99
CA PHE A 97 -6.21 7.04 -2.60
C PHE A 97 -5.36 7.94 -1.69
N LYS A 98 -5.81 9.18 -1.47
CA LYS A 98 -5.17 10.12 -0.52
C LYS A 98 -5.62 9.81 0.90
N ILE A 99 -4.69 9.71 1.84
CA ILE A 99 -5.02 9.56 3.26
C ILE A 99 -5.20 10.97 3.81
N LYS A 100 -6.38 11.26 4.35
CA LYS A 100 -6.74 12.53 4.99
C LYS A 100 -6.88 12.30 6.49
N LYS A 101 -6.28 13.18 7.29
CA LYS A 101 -6.43 13.24 8.74
C LYS A 101 -7.50 14.28 9.08
N ASP A 102 -8.44 13.90 9.92
CA ASP A 102 -9.41 14.78 10.56
C ASP A 102 -8.87 15.16 11.95
N THR A 103 -8.45 16.43 12.10
CA THR A 103 -7.85 16.93 13.34
C THR A 103 -8.85 17.05 14.48
N ASN A 104 -10.15 17.24 14.18
CA ASN A 104 -11.18 17.46 15.19
C ASN A 104 -11.51 16.18 15.97
N THR A 105 -11.34 15.02 15.32
CA THR A 105 -11.62 13.71 15.95
C THR A 105 -10.36 13.02 16.49
N CYS A 106 -9.18 13.58 16.21
CA CYS A 106 -7.91 12.92 16.53
C CYS A 106 -7.57 13.04 18.01
N ILE A 107 -7.45 11.91 18.70
CA ILE A 107 -7.05 11.85 20.12
C ILE A 107 -5.52 11.73 20.33
N SER A 108 -4.71 11.97 19.29
CA SER A 108 -3.24 11.96 19.36
C SER A 108 -2.59 10.71 20.00
N CYS A 109 -3.23 9.54 19.89
CA CYS A 109 -2.78 8.30 20.54
C CYS A 109 -1.52 7.64 19.94
N GLY A 110 -1.01 8.10 18.81
CA GLY A 110 0.21 7.59 18.17
C GLY A 110 0.16 6.17 17.56
N LYS A 111 -0.96 5.45 17.63
CA LYS A 111 -1.09 4.08 17.08
C LYS A 111 -0.79 4.02 15.58
N CYS A 112 -1.19 5.04 14.81
CA CYS A 112 -0.92 5.15 13.39
C CYS A 112 0.57 5.17 13.03
N ASP A 113 1.42 5.75 13.88
CA ASP A 113 2.85 5.85 13.66
C ASP A 113 3.58 4.54 14.02
N ARG A 114 3.07 3.80 15.00
CA ARG A 114 3.64 2.49 15.36
C ARG A 114 3.50 1.45 14.25
N VAL A 115 2.38 1.48 13.53
CA VAL A 115 2.10 0.52 12.44
C VAL A 115 2.62 0.97 11.07
N CYS A 116 2.93 2.26 10.91
CA CYS A 116 3.48 2.78 9.67
C CYS A 116 4.99 2.50 9.60
N TYR A 117 5.43 1.78 8.57
CA TYR A 117 6.86 1.44 8.40
C TYR A 117 7.74 2.66 8.13
N ILE A 118 7.18 3.77 7.62
CA ILE A 118 7.93 5.00 7.36
C ILE A 118 8.30 5.68 8.67
N THR A 119 7.31 5.91 9.53
CA THR A 119 7.49 6.56 10.84
C THR A 119 8.27 5.68 11.80
N SER A 120 8.17 4.35 11.67
CA SER A 120 8.96 3.41 12.45
C SER A 120 10.46 3.43 12.11
N LEU A 121 10.83 3.87 10.91
CA LEU A 121 12.22 3.88 10.42
C LEU A 121 12.82 5.27 10.28
N ASN A 122 11.97 6.30 10.27
CA ASN A 122 12.40 7.68 10.17
C ASN A 122 11.53 8.54 11.11
N PRO A 123 12.14 9.15 12.15
CA PRO A 123 11.42 9.90 13.17
C PRO A 123 10.95 11.29 12.70
N ASP A 124 11.37 11.77 11.53
CA ASP A 124 10.97 13.08 10.98
C ASP A 124 9.51 13.06 10.50
N PHE A 125 8.93 11.86 10.35
CA PHE A 125 7.56 11.66 9.90
C PHE A 125 6.60 11.37 11.06
N SER A 126 5.37 11.86 10.95
CA SER A 126 4.26 11.48 11.83
C SER A 126 2.90 11.68 11.15
N LEU A 127 1.92 10.84 11.49
CA LEU A 127 0.51 11.01 11.08
C LEU A 127 -0.33 11.75 12.12
N TYR A 128 0.15 11.89 13.36
CA TYR A 128 -0.62 12.55 14.43
C TYR A 128 0.00 13.86 14.89
N LYS A 129 1.32 14.06 14.76
CA LYS A 129 1.98 15.35 15.06
C LYS A 129 2.01 16.23 13.82
N ASP A 130 1.40 17.41 13.89
CA ASP A 130 1.29 18.33 12.76
C ASP A 130 2.61 19.07 12.44
N GLU A 131 3.53 19.15 13.40
CA GLU A 131 4.89 19.71 13.19
C GLU A 131 5.79 18.83 12.32
N LYS A 132 5.46 17.54 12.19
CA LYS A 132 6.27 16.55 11.47
C LYS A 132 5.76 16.34 10.06
N MET A 133 6.63 15.80 9.21
CA MET A 133 6.27 15.53 7.82
C MET A 133 5.22 14.40 7.72
N ASP A 134 4.22 14.58 6.86
CA ASP A 134 3.19 13.57 6.64
C ASP A 134 3.75 12.38 5.83
N PRO A 135 3.85 11.16 6.39
CA PRO A 135 4.36 10.00 5.69
C PRO A 135 3.43 9.57 4.55
N ALA A 136 2.13 9.92 4.56
CA ALA A 136 1.19 9.57 3.50
C ALA A 136 1.41 10.38 2.21
N LYS A 137 2.04 11.56 2.30
CA LYS A 137 2.45 12.37 1.15
C LYS A 137 3.82 11.98 0.62
N ASN A 138 4.62 11.28 1.40
CA ASN A 138 5.95 10.84 0.98
C ASN A 138 5.86 9.81 -0.17
N TYR A 139 6.77 9.90 -1.13
CA TYR A 139 6.85 8.94 -2.23
C TYR A 139 7.07 7.50 -1.75
N LYS A 140 7.68 7.29 -0.57
CA LYS A 140 7.87 5.96 0.02
C LYS A 140 6.58 5.32 0.52
N CYS A 141 5.46 6.05 0.58
CA CYS A 141 4.18 5.53 1.03
C CYS A 141 3.58 4.56 0.01
N SER A 142 3.34 3.33 0.46
CA SER A 142 2.71 2.27 -0.33
C SER A 142 1.20 2.28 -0.32
N LYS A 143 0.58 3.19 0.44
CA LYS A 143 -0.87 3.20 0.68
C LYS A 143 -1.39 1.83 1.16
N CYS A 144 -0.66 1.20 2.08
CA CYS A 144 -1.07 -0.07 2.69
C CYS A 144 -2.30 0.04 3.61
N LEU A 145 -2.65 1.27 4.02
CA LEU A 145 -3.81 1.60 4.86
C LEU A 145 -3.80 0.97 6.27
N GLU A 146 -2.66 0.46 6.74
CA GLU A 146 -2.55 -0.10 8.10
C GLU A 146 -2.83 0.98 9.16
N CYS A 147 -2.38 2.22 8.93
CA CYS A 147 -2.68 3.35 9.82
C CYS A 147 -4.18 3.69 9.89
N VAL A 148 -4.92 3.54 8.79
CA VAL A 148 -6.38 3.73 8.73
C VAL A 148 -7.09 2.59 9.47
N LYS A 149 -6.61 1.35 9.30
CA LYS A 149 -7.16 0.16 9.97
C LYS A 149 -7.04 0.24 11.49
N GLU A 150 -5.88 0.62 11.99
CA GLU A 150 -5.56 0.66 13.42
C GLU A 150 -6.05 1.93 14.14
N CYS A 151 -6.53 2.92 13.39
CA CYS A 151 -7.09 4.12 14.00
C CYS A 151 -8.37 3.77 14.81
N PRO A 152 -8.39 4.01 16.14
CA PRO A 152 -9.53 3.64 16.98
C PRO A 152 -10.72 4.58 16.78
N VAL A 153 -10.45 5.85 16.50
CA VAL A 153 -11.45 6.93 16.34
C VAL A 153 -11.77 7.24 14.87
N ASN A 154 -11.21 6.47 13.93
CA ASN A 154 -11.39 6.65 12.48
C ASN A 154 -11.09 8.08 11.97
N SER A 155 -10.16 8.80 12.62
CA SER A 155 -9.70 10.13 12.18
C SER A 155 -8.92 10.09 10.88
N LEU A 156 -8.39 8.94 10.48
CA LEU A 156 -7.72 8.74 9.20
C LEU A 156 -8.71 8.15 8.19
N LYS A 157 -8.95 8.85 7.09
CA LYS A 157 -9.88 8.45 6.02
C LYS A 157 -9.15 8.39 4.68
N VAL A 158 -9.62 7.54 3.79
CA VAL A 158 -9.17 7.52 2.39
C VAL A 158 -10.10 8.44 1.61
N GLY A 159 -9.56 9.55 1.09
CA GLY A 159 -10.24 10.35 0.08
C GLY A 159 -10.32 9.54 -1.20
N ILE A 160 -11.51 9.47 -1.77
CA ILE A 160 -11.78 9.06 -3.15
C ILE A 160 -11.99 10.35 -3.94
#